data_AF-D3S1R5-F1
#
_entry.id   AF-D3S1R5-F1
#
_cell.length_a   1.000
_cell.length_b   1.000
_cell.length_c   1.000
_cell.angle_alpha   90.00
_cell.angle_beta   90.00
_cell.angle_gamma   90.00
#
_symmetry.space_group_name_H-M   'P 1'
#
loop_
_entity.id
_entity.type
_entity.pdbx_description
1 polymer ?
#
loop_
_entity_poly.entity_id
_entity_poly.type
_entity_poly.pdbx_seq_one_letter_code
_entity_poly.pdbx_strand_id
1 'polypeptide(L)'
;MKRAIIILFAALLLSACTDEISESYKEALREFNEFRGTNFSPELKVVDTNFVLKHWGSYSESEDLFYKAMMILPANYSFKKAKEHDLKSFVAFVWEGKIYVVKENFDKDKFKRTVFHELEHLYQEKFNISSDGTFDGEKAKAAAIEGDARLISKILAKEPLEKESLMEIDEDNAYYILSSIHYTYGYNLALEVYNKTGDTIYLLQNPPKTMEQVMHPEKYFKNESFLKMEGDRLGEAFLFVFLAAHVLDSSAKVAAEGWNGDSYYLNDTGWSWIIAFDSEKDAIEFETAVNLMLMKIGEKKEDGYLIKEKYVPQIIKVERKNASVILQSNFVED
;
A
#
# COMPACT_ATOMS: atom_id res chain seq x y z
N MET A 1 24.12 -27.39 -35.45
CA MET A 1 24.24 -25.94 -35.78
C MET A 1 23.13 -25.08 -35.18
N LYS A 2 21.84 -25.33 -35.44
CA LYS A 2 20.74 -24.47 -34.92
C LYS A 2 20.66 -24.33 -33.37
N ARG A 3 20.89 -25.42 -32.60
CA ARG A 3 20.91 -25.35 -31.12
C ARG A 3 22.11 -24.61 -30.52
N ALA A 4 23.28 -24.68 -31.17
CA ALA A 4 24.48 -23.97 -30.71
C ALA A 4 24.39 -22.46 -30.96
N ILE A 5 23.77 -22.05 -32.08
CA ILE A 5 23.54 -20.64 -32.42
C ILE A 5 22.51 -19.99 -31.47
N ILE A 6 21.46 -20.71 -31.05
CA ILE A 6 20.45 -20.22 -30.09
C ILE A 6 21.04 -20.03 -28.69
N ILE A 7 21.89 -20.96 -28.22
CA ILE A 7 22.57 -20.85 -26.92
C ILE A 7 23.58 -19.70 -26.92
N LEU A 8 24.32 -19.51 -28.02
CA LEU A 8 25.25 -18.38 -28.17
C LEU A 8 24.51 -17.03 -28.15
N PHE A 9 23.38 -16.93 -28.88
CA PHE A 9 22.56 -15.71 -28.91
C PHE A 9 21.95 -15.37 -27.55
N ALA A 10 21.45 -16.36 -26.81
CA ALA A 10 20.93 -16.15 -25.46
C ALA A 10 22.03 -15.69 -24.49
N ALA A 11 23.22 -16.31 -24.54
CA ALA A 11 24.35 -15.91 -23.70
C ALA A 11 24.90 -14.50 -24.04
N LEU A 12 24.93 -14.13 -25.32
CA LEU A 12 25.31 -12.79 -25.78
C LEU A 12 24.30 -11.71 -25.37
N LEU A 13 22.99 -12.00 -25.45
CA LEU A 13 21.93 -11.11 -24.98
C LEU A 13 21.95 -10.93 -23.45
N LEU A 14 22.23 -12.01 -22.70
CA LEU A 14 22.42 -11.95 -21.25
C LEU A 14 23.65 -11.10 -20.88
N SER A 15 24.78 -11.28 -21.56
CA SER A 15 26.01 -10.52 -21.32
C SER A 15 25.84 -9.03 -21.62
N ALA A 16 25.20 -8.68 -22.73
CA ALA A 16 24.96 -7.29 -23.11
C ALA A 16 23.99 -6.58 -22.14
N CYS A 17 22.94 -7.28 -21.70
CA CYS A 17 22.01 -6.78 -20.69
C CYS A 17 22.71 -6.52 -19.35
N THR A 18 23.60 -7.43 -18.92
CA THR A 18 24.36 -7.24 -17.68
C THR A 18 25.35 -6.09 -17.72
N ASP A 19 25.98 -5.83 -18.87
CA ASP A 19 26.91 -4.71 -19.03
C ASP A 19 26.18 -3.36 -18.97
N GLU A 20 25.02 -3.26 -19.63
CA GLU A 20 24.18 -2.07 -19.64
C GLU A 20 23.58 -1.75 -18.26
N ILE A 21 23.08 -2.76 -17.54
CA ILE A 21 22.64 -2.62 -16.15
C ILE A 21 23.80 -2.10 -15.27
N SER A 22 25.00 -2.66 -15.43
CA SER A 22 26.17 -2.31 -14.63
C SER A 22 26.62 -0.87 -14.84
N GLU A 23 26.63 -0.39 -16.09
CA GLU A 23 27.01 0.99 -16.40
C GLU A 23 25.99 1.99 -15.85
N SER A 24 24.70 1.78 -16.12
CA SER A 24 23.63 2.66 -15.64
C SER A 24 23.56 2.69 -14.11
N TYR A 25 23.79 1.55 -13.46
CA TYR A 25 23.88 1.46 -12.00
C TYR A 25 25.02 2.31 -11.43
N LYS A 26 26.23 2.23 -11.99
CA LYS A 26 27.39 3.01 -11.51
C LYS A 26 27.16 4.51 -11.67
N GLU A 27 26.52 4.92 -12.75
CA GLU A 27 26.17 6.32 -12.98
C GLU A 27 25.16 6.81 -11.94
N ALA A 28 24.07 6.07 -11.73
CA ALA A 28 23.07 6.38 -10.71
C ALA A 28 23.69 6.45 -9.31
N LEU A 29 24.53 5.48 -8.96
CA LEU A 29 25.21 5.44 -7.67
C LEU A 29 26.09 6.67 -7.42
N ARG A 30 26.83 7.10 -8.44
CA ARG A 30 27.68 8.31 -8.35
C ARG A 30 26.83 9.56 -8.11
N GLU A 31 25.79 9.75 -8.91
CA GLU A 31 24.90 10.92 -8.80
C GLU A 31 24.15 10.96 -7.47
N PHE A 32 23.66 9.82 -7.00
CA PHE A 32 23.00 9.72 -5.71
C PHE A 32 23.95 10.06 -4.56
N ASN A 33 25.17 9.51 -4.58
CA ASN A 33 26.19 9.79 -3.57
C ASN A 33 26.57 11.28 -3.53
N GLU A 34 26.68 11.93 -4.68
CA GLU A 34 26.89 13.37 -4.76
C GLU A 34 25.70 14.15 -4.18
N PHE A 35 24.47 13.76 -4.51
CA PHE A 35 23.25 14.41 -4.04
C PHE A 35 23.04 14.28 -2.52
N ARG A 36 23.15 13.08 -1.94
CA ARG A 36 22.96 12.84 -0.49
C ARG A 36 24.24 13.04 0.32
N GLY A 37 25.39 13.29 -0.31
CA GLY A 37 26.68 13.37 0.37
C GLY A 37 27.11 12.05 1.02
N THR A 38 26.78 10.92 0.39
CA THR A 38 27.08 9.57 0.87
C THR A 38 28.26 8.94 0.12
N ASN A 39 28.71 7.78 0.58
CA ASN A 39 29.75 6.96 -0.06
C ASN A 39 29.28 5.51 -0.26
N PHE A 40 27.99 5.33 -0.54
CA PHE A 40 27.41 4.02 -0.75
C PHE A 40 28.09 3.27 -1.89
N SER A 41 28.27 1.97 -1.68
CA SER A 41 28.77 1.03 -2.68
C SER A 41 28.09 -0.34 -2.51
N PRO A 42 26.75 -0.41 -2.61
CA PRO A 42 26.04 -1.65 -2.42
C PRO A 42 26.34 -2.61 -3.58
N GLU A 43 26.34 -3.91 -3.28
CA GLU A 43 26.46 -4.93 -4.31
C GLU A 43 25.18 -4.95 -5.15
N LEU A 44 25.33 -4.97 -6.48
CA LEU A 44 24.23 -5.15 -7.42
C LEU A 44 24.09 -6.64 -7.76
N LYS A 45 22.87 -7.16 -7.66
CA LYS A 45 22.53 -8.54 -8.04
C LYS A 45 21.38 -8.56 -9.04
N VAL A 46 21.47 -9.45 -10.03
CA VAL A 46 20.38 -9.71 -10.97
C VAL A 46 19.72 -11.03 -10.58
N VAL A 47 18.40 -10.99 -10.36
CA VAL A 47 17.58 -12.14 -9.94
C VAL A 47 16.38 -12.28 -10.86
N ASP A 48 15.59 -13.32 -10.63
CA ASP A 48 14.34 -13.56 -11.34
C ASP A 48 13.12 -13.52 -10.41
N THR A 49 11.93 -13.50 -11.01
CA THR A 49 10.68 -13.52 -10.23
C THR A 49 10.56 -14.73 -9.29
N ASN A 50 11.15 -15.88 -9.63
CA ASN A 50 11.13 -17.07 -8.75
C ASN A 50 11.93 -16.82 -7.47
N PHE A 51 13.05 -16.09 -7.56
CA PHE A 51 13.79 -15.65 -6.38
C PHE A 51 12.89 -14.83 -5.45
N VAL A 52 12.15 -13.84 -5.99
CA VAL A 52 11.25 -12.97 -5.21
C VAL A 52 10.16 -13.79 -4.52
N LEU A 53 9.47 -14.66 -5.26
CA LEU A 53 8.40 -15.51 -4.72
C LEU A 53 8.90 -16.46 -3.63
N LYS A 54 10.12 -16.98 -3.76
CA LYS A 54 10.70 -17.87 -2.76
C LYS A 54 10.96 -17.15 -1.42
N HIS A 55 11.29 -15.86 -1.45
CA HIS A 55 11.62 -15.09 -0.25
C HIS A 55 10.41 -14.40 0.39
N TRP A 56 9.44 -13.94 -0.41
CA TRP A 56 8.30 -13.14 0.09
C TRP A 56 6.92 -13.68 -0.28
N GLY A 57 6.84 -14.78 -1.03
CA GLY A 57 5.58 -15.37 -1.48
C GLY A 57 4.79 -16.14 -0.42
N SER A 58 5.31 -16.23 0.82
CA SER A 58 4.56 -16.81 1.95
C SER A 58 3.38 -15.92 2.35
N TYR A 59 2.27 -16.53 2.73
CA TYR A 59 1.08 -15.83 3.24
C TYR A 59 0.43 -16.68 4.32
N SER A 60 -0.40 -16.05 5.14
CA SER A 60 -1.19 -16.71 6.17
C SER A 60 -2.65 -16.91 5.73
N GLU A 61 -3.29 -17.96 6.25
CA GLU A 61 -4.73 -18.19 6.03
C GLU A 61 -5.57 -17.06 6.67
N SER A 62 -5.10 -16.47 7.76
CA SER A 62 -5.73 -15.30 8.39
C SER A 62 -5.75 -14.07 7.50
N GLU A 63 -4.69 -13.82 6.72
CA GLU A 63 -4.67 -12.72 5.74
C GLU A 63 -5.66 -12.97 4.58
N ASP A 64 -5.72 -14.21 4.06
CA ASP A 64 -6.68 -14.57 3.01
C ASP A 64 -8.12 -14.40 3.51
N LEU A 65 -8.42 -14.87 4.73
CA LEU A 65 -9.71 -14.70 5.35
C LEU A 65 -10.04 -13.22 5.59
N PHE A 66 -9.10 -12.41 6.06
CA PHE A 66 -9.31 -10.99 6.31
C PHE A 66 -9.81 -10.24 5.06
N TYR A 67 -9.09 -10.34 3.93
CA TYR A 67 -9.47 -9.63 2.71
C TYR A 67 -10.80 -10.15 2.12
N LYS A 68 -11.09 -11.44 2.27
CA LYS A 68 -12.35 -12.03 1.81
C LYS A 68 -13.54 -11.68 2.70
N ALA A 69 -13.36 -11.71 4.02
CA ALA A 69 -14.37 -11.39 5.01
C ALA A 69 -14.75 -9.90 4.97
N MET A 70 -13.81 -9.03 4.62
CA MET A 70 -14.02 -7.59 4.41
C MET A 70 -14.48 -7.24 2.99
N MET A 71 -14.84 -8.24 2.16
CA MET A 71 -15.32 -8.06 0.78
C MET A 71 -14.36 -7.24 -0.12
N ILE A 72 -13.06 -7.25 0.19
CA ILE A 72 -12.00 -6.70 -0.66
C ILE A 72 -11.59 -7.70 -1.74
N LEU A 73 -11.72 -9.00 -1.45
CA LEU A 73 -11.55 -10.09 -2.40
C LEU A 73 -12.80 -10.99 -2.43
N PRO A 74 -13.18 -11.53 -3.60
CA PRO A 74 -14.21 -12.56 -3.70
C PRO A 74 -13.82 -13.84 -2.94
N ALA A 75 -14.81 -14.58 -2.42
CA ALA A 75 -14.60 -15.82 -1.66
C ALA A 75 -13.84 -16.89 -2.47
N ASN A 76 -14.11 -16.96 -3.77
CA ASN A 76 -13.48 -17.91 -4.69
C ASN A 76 -12.13 -17.42 -5.25
N TYR A 77 -11.72 -16.19 -4.94
CA TYR A 77 -10.42 -15.67 -5.35
C TYR A 77 -9.31 -16.19 -4.45
N SER A 78 -8.10 -16.31 -4.98
CA SER A 78 -6.94 -16.78 -4.20
C SER A 78 -6.07 -15.59 -3.81
N PHE A 79 -6.01 -15.25 -2.52
CA PHE A 79 -5.11 -14.20 -2.04
C PHE A 79 -3.65 -14.47 -2.45
N LYS A 80 -3.23 -15.74 -2.46
CA LYS A 80 -1.95 -16.16 -3.01
C LYS A 80 -1.71 -15.61 -4.42
N LYS A 81 -2.69 -15.75 -5.32
CA LYS A 81 -2.55 -15.25 -6.71
C LYS A 81 -2.43 -13.72 -6.75
N ALA A 82 -3.20 -13.01 -5.93
CA ALA A 82 -3.10 -11.56 -5.78
C ALA A 82 -1.70 -11.14 -5.31
N LYS A 83 -1.21 -11.75 -4.23
CA LYS A 83 0.12 -11.47 -3.67
C LYS A 83 1.25 -11.83 -4.64
N GLU A 84 1.16 -12.98 -5.33
CA GLU A 84 2.15 -13.37 -6.34
C GLU A 84 2.18 -12.39 -7.52
N HIS A 85 1.02 -11.84 -7.92
CA HIS A 85 0.95 -10.83 -8.96
C HIS A 85 1.72 -9.57 -8.55
N ASP A 86 1.49 -9.08 -7.33
CA ASP A 86 2.19 -7.90 -6.80
C ASP A 86 3.70 -8.12 -6.72
N LEU A 87 4.14 -9.25 -6.15
CA LEU A 87 5.56 -9.58 -6.04
C LEU A 87 6.25 -9.73 -7.40
N LYS A 88 5.55 -10.28 -8.39
CA LYS A 88 6.08 -10.39 -9.76
C LYS A 88 6.20 -9.05 -10.47
N SER A 89 5.67 -7.96 -9.93
CA SER A 89 5.79 -6.62 -10.52
C SER A 89 7.06 -5.87 -10.10
N PHE A 90 7.83 -6.40 -9.14
CA PHE A 90 9.02 -5.73 -8.63
C PHE A 90 10.06 -5.53 -9.74
N VAL A 91 10.53 -4.30 -9.92
CA VAL A 91 11.61 -3.99 -10.88
C VAL A 91 12.98 -4.13 -10.20
N ALA A 92 13.11 -3.54 -9.02
CA ALA A 92 14.26 -3.68 -8.14
C ALA A 92 13.79 -3.65 -6.68
N PHE A 93 14.69 -4.00 -5.76
CA PHE A 93 14.46 -3.88 -4.31
C PHE A 93 15.79 -3.90 -3.55
N VAL A 94 15.83 -3.27 -2.37
CA VAL A 94 16.91 -3.41 -1.38
C VAL A 94 16.65 -4.60 -0.46
N TRP A 95 17.65 -5.45 -0.28
CA TRP A 95 17.62 -6.51 0.74
C TRP A 95 19.03 -6.80 1.27
N GLU A 96 19.19 -6.91 2.59
CA GLU A 96 20.49 -7.15 3.25
C GLU A 96 21.63 -6.22 2.78
N GLY A 97 21.33 -4.93 2.58
CA GLY A 97 22.31 -3.92 2.14
C GLY A 97 22.74 -4.04 0.67
N LYS A 98 22.02 -4.80 -0.14
CA LYS A 98 22.28 -5.02 -1.58
C LYS A 98 21.09 -4.58 -2.40
N ILE A 99 21.36 -4.19 -3.65
CA ILE A 99 20.32 -3.85 -4.63
C ILE A 99 20.13 -5.04 -5.55
N TYR A 100 18.90 -5.51 -5.65
CA TYR A 100 18.50 -6.60 -6.53
C TYR A 100 17.65 -6.05 -7.68
N VAL A 101 17.90 -6.54 -8.89
CA VAL A 101 17.14 -6.20 -10.09
C VAL A 101 16.45 -7.46 -10.61
N VAL A 102 15.14 -7.38 -10.85
CA VAL A 102 14.36 -8.48 -11.39
C VAL A 102 14.45 -8.44 -12.92
N LYS A 103 15.17 -9.40 -13.51
CA LYS A 103 15.51 -9.40 -14.93
C LYS A 103 14.28 -9.35 -15.85
N GLU A 104 13.17 -9.98 -15.46
CA GLU A 104 11.94 -10.01 -16.27
C GLU A 104 11.28 -8.63 -16.39
N ASN A 105 11.50 -7.75 -15.41
CA ASN A 105 10.86 -6.44 -15.33
C ASN A 105 11.83 -5.29 -15.63
N PHE A 106 13.03 -5.60 -16.10
CA PHE A 106 14.02 -4.59 -16.43
C PHE A 106 13.51 -3.69 -17.57
N ASP A 107 13.48 -2.40 -17.30
CA ASP A 107 13.14 -1.34 -18.24
C ASP A 107 14.30 -0.35 -18.27
N LYS A 108 15.08 -0.37 -19.37
CA LYS A 108 16.27 0.46 -19.55
C LYS A 108 15.98 1.94 -19.32
N ASP A 109 14.84 2.43 -19.82
CA ASP A 109 14.51 3.86 -19.79
C ASP A 109 14.17 4.34 -18.38
N LYS A 110 13.69 3.43 -17.52
CA LYS A 110 13.34 3.72 -16.12
C LYS A 110 14.36 3.22 -15.11
N PHE A 111 15.38 2.49 -15.55
CA PHE A 111 16.28 1.78 -14.64
C PHE A 111 17.03 2.74 -13.72
N LYS A 112 17.59 3.83 -14.27
CA LYS A 112 18.32 4.83 -13.49
C LYS A 112 17.45 5.43 -12.36
N ARG A 113 16.21 5.81 -12.67
CA ARG A 113 15.21 6.29 -11.70
C ARG A 113 14.91 5.24 -10.63
N THR A 114 14.77 3.98 -11.04
CA THR A 114 14.53 2.86 -10.12
C THR A 114 15.72 2.69 -9.17
N VAL A 115 16.96 2.77 -9.65
CA VAL A 115 18.15 2.69 -8.80
C VAL A 115 18.20 3.85 -7.80
N PHE A 116 17.80 5.08 -8.18
CA PHE A 116 17.70 6.18 -7.21
C PHE A 116 16.70 5.89 -6.09
N HIS A 117 15.55 5.28 -6.43
CA HIS A 117 14.54 4.86 -5.45
C HIS A 117 15.14 3.86 -4.45
N GLU A 118 15.82 2.83 -4.94
CA GLU A 118 16.45 1.81 -4.09
C GLU A 118 17.60 2.36 -3.25
N LEU A 119 18.41 3.27 -3.78
CA LEU A 119 19.49 3.91 -3.00
C LEU A 119 18.94 4.79 -1.88
N GLU A 120 17.78 5.40 -2.08
CA GLU A 120 17.11 6.17 -1.03
C GLU A 120 16.68 5.27 0.13
N HIS A 121 16.22 4.04 -0.11
CA HIS A 121 15.95 3.09 0.97
C HIS A 121 17.18 2.82 1.85
N LEU A 122 18.38 2.69 1.26
CA LEU A 122 19.62 2.56 2.04
C LEU A 122 19.93 3.83 2.85
N TYR A 123 19.64 5.01 2.31
CA TYR A 123 19.81 6.27 3.02
C TYR A 123 18.84 6.41 4.21
N GLN A 124 17.62 5.89 4.05
CA GLN A 124 16.56 5.94 5.04
C GLN A 124 16.81 5.05 6.27
N GLU A 125 17.63 4.00 6.16
CA GLU A 125 17.90 3.06 7.26
C GLU A 125 18.35 3.77 8.56
N LYS A 126 19.09 4.88 8.46
CA LYS A 126 19.60 5.64 9.61
C LYS A 126 18.51 6.33 10.45
N PHE A 127 17.28 6.46 9.93
CA PHE A 127 16.18 7.13 10.63
C PHE A 127 15.36 6.19 11.52
N ASN A 128 15.55 4.87 11.42
CA ASN A 128 14.86 3.88 12.25
C ASN A 128 13.33 4.08 12.31
N ILE A 129 12.71 4.36 11.16
CA ILE A 129 11.27 4.60 11.06
C ILE A 129 10.51 3.34 11.51
N SER A 130 9.63 3.51 12.47
CA SER A 130 8.82 2.45 13.07
C SER A 130 7.35 2.83 13.12
N SER A 131 6.52 1.82 13.33
CA SER A 131 5.07 1.82 13.39
C SER A 131 4.64 1.16 14.70
N ASP A 132 3.37 1.29 15.05
CA ASP A 132 2.77 0.62 16.22
C ASP A 132 2.27 -0.80 15.92
N GLY A 133 2.53 -1.32 14.72
CA GLY A 133 2.20 -2.68 14.30
C GLY A 133 0.76 -2.88 13.84
N THR A 134 -0.07 -1.83 13.79
CA THR A 134 -1.41 -1.91 13.22
C THR A 134 -1.39 -1.83 11.70
N PHE A 135 -2.44 -2.27 11.02
CA PHE A 135 -2.56 -2.15 9.56
C PHE A 135 -2.35 -0.68 9.10
N ASP A 136 -3.05 0.26 9.71
CA ASP A 136 -2.94 1.70 9.45
C ASP A 136 -1.53 2.24 9.71
N GLY A 137 -0.92 1.87 10.85
CA GLY A 137 0.42 2.31 11.22
C GLY A 137 1.50 1.79 10.28
N GLU A 138 1.42 0.52 9.86
CA GLU A 138 2.33 -0.04 8.85
C GLU A 138 2.16 0.65 7.50
N LYS A 139 0.92 0.96 7.08
CA LYS A 139 0.66 1.70 5.84
C LYS A 139 1.17 3.14 5.89
N ALA A 140 1.00 3.83 7.03
CA ALA A 140 1.51 5.19 7.23
C ALA A 140 3.04 5.23 7.19
N LYS A 141 3.70 4.28 7.87
CA LYS A 141 5.14 4.08 7.80
C LYS A 141 5.60 3.82 6.36
N ALA A 142 4.95 2.89 5.66
CA ALA A 142 5.27 2.58 4.27
C ALA A 142 5.11 3.81 3.37
N ALA A 143 4.08 4.62 3.59
CA ALA A 143 3.87 5.85 2.83
C ALA A 143 5.00 6.88 3.03
N ALA A 144 5.54 6.99 4.24
CA ALA A 144 6.69 7.87 4.51
C ALA A 144 7.95 7.41 3.75
N ILE A 145 8.26 6.12 3.83
CA ILE A 145 9.44 5.48 3.24
C ILE A 145 9.36 5.51 1.70
N GLU A 146 8.26 5.00 1.15
CA GLU A 146 8.08 4.88 -0.30
C GLU A 146 7.79 6.22 -0.95
N GLY A 147 7.07 7.10 -0.26
CA GLY A 147 6.79 8.46 -0.73
C GLY A 147 8.06 9.30 -0.88
N ASP A 148 8.95 9.24 0.11
CA ASP A 148 10.26 9.88 0.06
C ASP A 148 11.13 9.31 -1.08
N ALA A 149 11.30 7.99 -1.14
CA ALA A 149 12.08 7.33 -2.19
C ALA A 149 11.55 7.66 -3.60
N ARG A 150 10.23 7.69 -3.76
CA ARG A 150 9.58 8.08 -5.02
C ARG A 150 9.81 9.54 -5.37
N LEU A 151 9.78 10.46 -4.40
CA LEU A 151 10.04 11.88 -4.68
C LEU A 151 11.51 12.13 -5.03
N ILE A 152 12.45 11.60 -4.25
CA ILE A 152 13.88 11.79 -4.47
C ILE A 152 14.31 11.19 -5.82
N SER A 153 13.80 10.01 -6.17
CA SER A 153 14.09 9.43 -7.49
C SER A 153 13.60 10.30 -8.64
N LYS A 154 12.44 10.96 -8.53
CA LYS A 154 11.93 11.92 -9.52
C LYS A 154 12.76 13.20 -9.58
N ILE A 155 13.21 13.72 -8.43
CA ILE A 155 14.11 14.89 -8.37
C ILE A 155 15.42 14.59 -9.12
N LEU A 156 16.06 13.46 -8.82
CA LEU A 156 17.32 13.06 -9.47
C LEU A 156 17.14 12.76 -10.96
N ALA A 157 16.01 12.15 -11.33
CA ALA A 157 15.63 11.93 -12.73
C ALA A 157 15.19 13.21 -13.46
N LYS A 158 15.07 14.35 -12.76
CA LYS A 158 14.60 15.64 -13.30
C LYS A 158 13.21 15.56 -13.92
N GLU A 159 12.35 14.76 -13.30
CA GLU A 159 10.94 14.62 -13.70
C GLU A 159 10.08 15.76 -13.13
N PRO A 160 8.95 16.09 -13.77
CA PRO A 160 7.96 16.99 -13.21
C PRO A 160 7.45 16.51 -11.84
N LEU A 161 7.35 17.46 -10.90
CA LEU A 161 6.86 17.22 -9.55
C LEU A 161 5.41 17.68 -9.44
N GLU A 162 4.50 16.82 -9.85
CA GLU A 162 3.05 17.05 -9.78
C GLU A 162 2.43 16.04 -8.82
N LYS A 163 1.29 16.39 -8.21
CA LYS A 163 0.52 15.46 -7.37
C LYS A 163 0.03 14.29 -8.21
N GLU A 164 0.12 13.10 -7.64
CA GLU A 164 -0.39 11.88 -8.23
C GLU A 164 -1.83 11.61 -7.75
N SER A 165 -2.65 11.07 -8.63
CA SER A 165 -4.01 10.65 -8.30
C SER A 165 -4.10 9.13 -8.33
N LEU A 166 -4.98 8.59 -7.50
CA LEU A 166 -5.37 7.18 -7.62
C LEU A 166 -6.20 6.98 -8.90
N MET A 167 -6.14 5.76 -9.43
CA MET A 167 -7.15 5.30 -10.37
C MET A 167 -8.49 5.08 -9.64
N GLU A 168 -9.58 5.11 -10.40
CA GLU A 168 -10.91 4.80 -9.87
C GLU A 168 -10.93 3.41 -9.24
N ILE A 169 -11.53 3.32 -8.06
CA ILE A 169 -11.57 2.08 -7.30
C ILE A 169 -12.84 1.31 -7.66
N ASP A 170 -12.67 0.02 -7.89
CA ASP A 170 -13.78 -0.91 -8.07
C ASP A 170 -13.44 -2.24 -7.39
N GLU A 171 -14.39 -3.16 -7.43
CA GLU A 171 -14.23 -4.48 -6.82
C GLU A 171 -13.06 -5.29 -7.41
N ASP A 172 -12.77 -5.12 -8.70
CA ASP A 172 -11.75 -5.90 -9.39
C ASP A 172 -10.33 -5.42 -9.04
N ASN A 173 -10.19 -4.15 -8.63
CA ASN A 173 -8.91 -3.51 -8.33
C ASN A 173 -8.69 -3.14 -6.85
N ALA A 174 -9.72 -3.22 -6.00
CA ALA A 174 -9.68 -2.76 -4.61
C ALA A 174 -8.49 -3.29 -3.81
N TYR A 175 -8.20 -4.59 -3.91
CA TYR A 175 -7.04 -5.18 -3.25
C TYR A 175 -5.72 -4.55 -3.71
N TYR A 176 -5.53 -4.37 -5.02
CA TYR A 176 -4.32 -3.80 -5.60
C TYR A 176 -4.16 -2.32 -5.22
N ILE A 177 -5.26 -1.57 -5.19
CA ILE A 177 -5.24 -0.19 -4.73
C ILE A 177 -4.89 -0.15 -3.24
N LEU A 178 -5.54 -0.95 -2.40
CA LEU A 178 -5.21 -1.01 -0.97
C LEU A 178 -3.74 -1.44 -0.74
N SER A 179 -3.21 -2.34 -1.55
CA SER A 179 -1.82 -2.78 -1.45
C SER A 179 -0.85 -1.64 -1.78
N SER A 180 -1.18 -0.80 -2.78
CA SER A 180 -0.31 0.25 -3.33
C SER A 180 -0.64 1.70 -2.92
N ILE A 181 -1.73 1.95 -2.20
CA ILE A 181 -2.26 3.30 -1.87
C ILE A 181 -1.22 4.21 -1.17
N HIS A 182 -0.35 3.60 -0.38
CA HIS A 182 0.71 4.27 0.35
C HIS A 182 1.77 4.90 -0.56
N TYR A 183 2.01 4.37 -1.77
CA TYR A 183 2.92 4.97 -2.75
C TYR A 183 2.40 6.33 -3.24
N THR A 184 1.12 6.38 -3.65
CA THR A 184 0.51 7.59 -4.22
C THR A 184 0.35 8.68 -3.18
N TYR A 185 -0.30 8.37 -2.05
CA TYR A 185 -0.49 9.37 -1.00
C TYR A 185 0.82 9.71 -0.28
N GLY A 186 1.72 8.74 -0.09
CA GLY A 186 3.04 8.96 0.48
C GLY A 186 3.86 9.95 -0.34
N TYR A 187 3.89 9.78 -1.67
CA TYR A 187 4.57 10.73 -2.55
C TYR A 187 3.94 12.13 -2.49
N ASN A 188 2.61 12.22 -2.45
CA ASN A 188 1.93 13.51 -2.31
C ASN A 188 2.29 14.20 -0.98
N LEU A 189 2.35 13.45 0.13
CA LEU A 189 2.81 13.99 1.42
C LEU A 189 4.28 14.41 1.35
N ALA A 190 5.16 13.59 0.79
CA ALA A 190 6.58 13.91 0.63
C ALA A 190 6.77 15.19 -0.19
N LEU A 191 5.99 15.36 -1.27
CA LEU A 191 6.00 16.56 -2.10
C LEU A 191 5.56 17.81 -1.31
N GLU A 192 4.53 17.70 -0.47
CA GLU A 192 4.10 18.79 0.41
C GLU A 192 5.15 19.16 1.46
N VAL A 193 5.84 18.18 2.03
CA VAL A 193 6.96 18.39 2.96
C VAL A 193 8.13 19.07 2.26
N TYR A 194 8.50 18.58 1.07
CA TYR A 194 9.57 19.16 0.26
C TYR A 194 9.26 20.60 -0.13
N ASN A 195 8.04 20.89 -0.58
CA ASN A 195 7.62 22.26 -0.94
C ASN A 195 7.69 23.23 0.25
N LYS A 196 7.47 22.76 1.48
CA LYS A 196 7.53 23.59 2.70
C LYS A 196 8.93 23.75 3.27
N THR A 197 9.79 22.74 3.14
CA THR A 197 11.06 22.68 3.88
C THR A 197 12.30 22.66 3.00
N GLY A 198 12.16 22.36 1.71
CA GLY A 198 13.26 22.21 0.74
C GLY A 198 13.91 20.83 0.72
N ASP A 199 13.46 19.89 1.55
CA ASP A 199 13.93 18.49 1.60
C ASP A 199 12.83 17.60 2.22
N THR A 200 13.04 16.29 2.23
CA THR A 200 12.15 15.29 2.84
C THR A 200 12.67 14.76 4.18
N ILE A 201 13.85 15.17 4.64
CA ILE A 201 14.41 14.74 5.94
C ILE A 201 13.42 14.97 7.09
N TYR A 202 12.62 16.05 7.05
CA TYR A 202 11.59 16.31 8.05
C TYR A 202 10.56 15.16 8.14
N LEU A 203 10.15 14.58 6.99
CA LEU A 203 9.25 13.43 6.92
C LEU A 203 9.88 12.18 7.54
N LEU A 204 11.16 11.93 7.27
CA LEU A 204 11.88 10.77 7.81
C LEU A 204 12.11 10.86 9.32
N GLN A 205 12.32 12.08 9.84
CA GLN A 205 12.48 12.33 11.28
C GLN A 205 11.15 12.35 12.04
N ASN A 206 10.05 12.68 11.36
CA ASN A 206 8.73 12.84 11.96
C ASN A 206 7.69 12.07 11.14
N PRO A 207 7.82 10.74 10.99
CA PRO A 207 6.93 9.99 10.11
C PRO A 207 5.45 10.10 10.53
N PRO A 208 4.49 10.11 9.59
CA PRO A 208 3.08 10.02 9.88
C PRO A 208 2.76 8.74 10.66
N LYS A 209 1.77 8.84 11.55
CA LYS A 209 1.31 7.74 12.42
C LYS A 209 0.07 7.04 11.88
N THR A 210 -0.66 7.71 10.99
CA THR A 210 -1.92 7.22 10.41
C THR A 210 -1.95 7.54 8.92
N MET A 211 -2.67 6.75 8.15
CA MET A 211 -2.93 7.07 6.74
C MET A 211 -3.78 8.32 6.58
N GLU A 212 -4.59 8.70 7.57
CA GLU A 212 -5.27 10.00 7.59
C GLU A 212 -4.27 11.17 7.48
N GLN A 213 -3.19 11.15 8.27
CA GLN A 213 -2.14 12.16 8.16
C GLN A 213 -1.46 12.17 6.78
N VAL A 214 -1.35 10.99 6.15
CA VAL A 214 -0.80 10.87 4.79
C VAL A 214 -1.75 11.44 3.74
N MET A 215 -3.04 11.14 3.85
CA MET A 215 -4.08 11.58 2.92
C MET A 215 -4.40 13.07 3.06
N HIS A 216 -4.21 13.62 4.26
CA HIS A 216 -4.51 15.01 4.64
C HIS A 216 -3.26 15.69 5.24
N PRO A 217 -2.33 16.19 4.41
CA PRO A 217 -1.06 16.75 4.88
C PRO A 217 -1.19 17.86 5.93
N GLU A 218 -2.28 18.61 5.94
CA GLU A 218 -2.57 19.60 6.97
C GLU A 218 -2.76 18.99 8.37
N LYS A 219 -3.30 17.77 8.47
CA LYS A 219 -3.42 17.01 9.73
C LYS A 219 -2.06 16.50 10.17
N TYR A 220 -1.20 16.07 9.23
CA TYR A 220 0.19 15.73 9.49
C TYR A 220 0.99 16.89 10.10
N PHE A 221 0.93 18.09 9.51
CA PHE A 221 1.65 19.26 10.04
C PHE A 221 1.13 19.75 11.39
N LYS A 222 -0.14 19.46 11.71
CA LYS A 222 -0.71 19.70 13.04
C LYS A 222 -0.37 18.59 14.06
N ASN A 223 0.22 17.48 13.60
CA ASN A 223 0.43 16.26 14.38
C ASN A 223 -0.87 15.84 15.09
N GLU A 224 -1.96 15.81 14.33
CA GLU A 224 -3.26 15.36 14.83
C GLU A 224 -3.17 13.92 15.35
N SER A 225 -3.86 13.65 16.46
CA SER A 225 -3.89 12.33 17.10
C SER A 225 -5.26 11.71 16.87
N PHE A 226 -5.32 10.39 17.02
CA PHE A 226 -6.55 9.60 16.97
C PHE A 226 -6.92 9.09 18.38
N LEU A 227 -8.16 8.63 18.54
CA LEU A 227 -8.61 7.89 19.72
C LEU A 227 -7.95 6.51 19.77
N LYS A 228 -7.22 6.23 20.85
CA LYS A 228 -6.63 4.90 21.07
C LYS A 228 -7.70 3.90 21.49
N MET A 229 -7.75 2.79 20.77
CA MET A 229 -8.65 1.67 21.03
C MET A 229 -7.83 0.38 21.03
N GLU A 230 -8.31 -0.65 21.74
CA GLU A 230 -7.69 -1.98 21.72
C GLU A 230 -7.98 -2.67 20.38
N GLY A 231 -7.11 -3.56 19.91
CA GLY A 231 -7.29 -4.26 18.63
C GLY A 231 -6.50 -3.65 17.47
N ASP A 232 -6.70 -4.20 16.27
CA ASP A 232 -6.02 -3.67 15.08
C ASP A 232 -6.71 -2.40 14.59
N ARG A 233 -5.92 -1.44 14.10
CA ARG A 233 -6.39 -0.16 13.56
C ARG A 233 -6.26 -0.20 12.06
N LEU A 234 -7.38 -0.17 11.33
CA LEU A 234 -7.38 -0.26 9.87
C LEU A 234 -7.23 1.11 9.20
N GLY A 235 -7.73 2.18 9.84
CA GLY A 235 -7.49 3.56 9.41
C GLY A 235 -8.32 4.05 8.21
N GLU A 236 -8.31 5.36 8.00
CA GLU A 236 -9.10 6.06 6.98
C GLU A 236 -8.91 5.50 5.56
N ALA A 237 -7.66 5.19 5.17
CA ALA A 237 -7.39 4.62 3.84
C ALA A 237 -8.09 3.28 3.63
N PHE A 238 -8.19 2.45 4.67
CA PHE A 238 -8.92 1.19 4.57
C PHE A 238 -10.43 1.45 4.44
N LEU A 239 -11.01 2.35 5.24
CA LEU A 239 -12.43 2.74 5.13
C LEU A 239 -12.76 3.21 3.71
N PHE A 240 -11.90 4.06 3.14
CA PHE A 240 -12.07 4.58 1.80
C PHE A 240 -12.12 3.43 0.77
N VAL A 241 -11.12 2.54 0.75
CA VAL A 241 -11.09 1.44 -0.22
C VAL A 241 -12.22 0.43 0.01
N PHE A 242 -12.54 0.13 1.27
CA PHE A 242 -13.63 -0.76 1.66
C PHE A 242 -14.98 -0.30 1.09
N LEU A 243 -15.27 1.00 1.15
CA LEU A 243 -16.47 1.57 0.55
C LEU A 243 -16.35 1.67 -0.97
N ALA A 244 -15.23 2.19 -1.48
CA ALA A 244 -15.04 2.51 -2.90
C ALA A 244 -15.05 1.27 -3.81
N ALA A 245 -14.71 0.09 -3.28
CA ALA A 245 -14.89 -1.18 -3.99
C ALA A 245 -16.35 -1.39 -4.47
N HIS A 246 -17.33 -0.78 -3.80
CA HIS A 246 -18.75 -1.09 -3.98
C HIS A 246 -19.64 0.15 -4.19
N VAL A 247 -19.22 1.33 -3.78
CA VAL A 247 -19.95 2.59 -4.00
C VAL A 247 -19.05 3.60 -4.72
N LEU A 248 -19.63 4.69 -5.25
CA LEU A 248 -18.86 5.71 -5.97
C LEU A 248 -17.72 6.29 -5.12
N ASP A 249 -16.52 6.40 -5.68
CA ASP A 249 -15.31 6.92 -5.04
C ASP A 249 -15.53 8.24 -4.31
N SER A 250 -16.27 9.17 -4.92
CA SER A 250 -16.55 10.47 -4.31
C SER A 250 -17.37 10.36 -3.03
N SER A 251 -18.31 9.41 -2.98
CA SER A 251 -19.12 9.14 -1.79
C SER A 251 -18.32 8.36 -0.75
N ALA A 252 -17.52 7.37 -1.18
CA ALA A 252 -16.64 6.60 -0.31
C ALA A 252 -15.61 7.48 0.38
N LYS A 253 -15.00 8.42 -0.35
CA LYS A 253 -14.01 9.34 0.19
C LYS A 253 -14.62 10.23 1.27
N VAL A 254 -15.75 10.90 0.98
CA VAL A 254 -16.44 11.74 1.97
C VAL A 254 -16.86 10.93 3.20
N ALA A 255 -17.33 9.70 3.02
CA ALA A 255 -17.74 8.84 4.11
C ALA A 255 -16.57 8.31 4.97
N ALA A 256 -15.36 8.25 4.42
CA ALA A 256 -14.17 7.84 5.17
C ALA A 256 -13.52 9.01 5.93
N GLU A 257 -13.70 10.26 5.45
CA GLU A 257 -13.18 11.46 6.08
C GLU A 257 -13.71 11.64 7.52
N GLY A 258 -12.88 12.27 8.36
CA GLY A 258 -13.20 12.48 9.78
C GLY A 258 -13.08 11.22 10.64
N TRP A 259 -12.41 10.17 10.15
CA TRP A 259 -12.00 9.04 10.97
C TRP A 259 -11.15 9.50 12.16
N ASN A 260 -11.38 8.93 13.35
CA ASN A 260 -10.69 9.34 14.58
C ASN A 260 -10.23 8.12 15.40
N GLY A 261 -9.93 7.01 14.74
CA GLY A 261 -9.54 5.76 15.40
C GLY A 261 -10.55 4.64 15.21
N ASP A 262 -10.05 3.42 15.17
CA ASP A 262 -10.87 2.22 15.02
C ASP A 262 -10.22 1.00 15.68
N SER A 263 -11.02 -0.05 15.83
CA SER A 263 -10.68 -1.29 16.50
C SER A 263 -11.31 -2.46 15.76
N TYR A 264 -10.48 -3.26 15.13
CA TYR A 264 -10.85 -4.43 14.34
C TYR A 264 -10.40 -5.74 15.01
N TYR A 265 -11.30 -6.72 15.00
CA TYR A 265 -11.04 -8.08 15.45
C TYR A 265 -11.63 -9.09 14.47
N LEU A 266 -10.85 -10.11 14.11
CA LEU A 266 -11.25 -11.25 13.29
C LEU A 266 -11.05 -12.54 14.08
N ASN A 267 -12.00 -13.46 13.96
CA ASN A 267 -11.91 -14.82 14.49
C ASN A 267 -12.62 -15.81 13.56
N ASP A 268 -12.65 -17.08 13.93
CA ASP A 268 -13.19 -18.17 13.11
C ASP A 268 -14.72 -18.09 12.89
N THR A 269 -15.43 -17.27 13.68
CA THR A 269 -16.89 -17.13 13.62
C THR A 269 -17.35 -15.83 12.99
N GLY A 270 -16.45 -14.89 12.73
CA GLY A 270 -16.78 -13.58 12.18
C GLY A 270 -15.80 -12.50 12.59
N TRP A 271 -16.24 -11.25 12.48
CA TRP A 271 -15.42 -10.09 12.80
C TRP A 271 -16.24 -8.96 13.42
N SER A 272 -15.57 -8.08 14.16
CA SER A 272 -16.17 -6.88 14.71
C SER A 272 -15.27 -5.69 14.46
N TRP A 273 -15.88 -4.57 14.09
CA TRP A 273 -15.17 -3.34 13.80
C TRP A 273 -15.89 -2.15 14.43
N ILE A 274 -15.21 -1.46 15.35
CA ILE A 274 -15.72 -0.24 15.97
C ILE A 274 -14.91 0.91 15.40
N ILE A 275 -15.61 1.91 14.86
CA ILE A 275 -15.01 3.05 14.18
C ILE A 275 -15.49 4.32 14.87
N ALA A 276 -14.57 5.14 15.35
CA ALA A 276 -14.84 6.46 15.89
C ALA A 276 -14.59 7.53 14.83
N PHE A 277 -15.40 8.60 14.89
CA PHE A 277 -15.30 9.74 14.00
C PHE A 277 -15.17 11.05 14.79
N ASP A 278 -14.65 12.09 14.15
CA ASP A 278 -14.52 13.45 14.67
C ASP A 278 -15.87 14.06 15.05
N SER A 279 -16.93 13.72 14.32
CA SER A 279 -18.27 14.21 14.60
C SER A 279 -19.38 13.17 14.33
N GLU A 280 -20.57 13.43 14.89
CA GLU A 280 -21.76 12.63 14.57
C GLU A 280 -22.15 12.73 13.09
N LYS A 281 -21.80 13.84 12.43
CA LYS A 281 -22.07 14.02 10.99
C LYS A 281 -21.26 13.03 10.16
N ASP A 282 -19.97 12.91 10.44
CA ASP A 282 -19.06 12.01 9.73
C ASP A 282 -19.48 10.55 9.96
N ALA A 283 -19.88 10.20 11.20
CA ALA A 283 -20.44 8.89 11.50
C ALA A 283 -21.75 8.58 10.75
N ILE A 284 -22.61 9.58 10.51
CA ILE A 284 -23.83 9.42 9.69
C ILE A 284 -23.47 9.22 8.21
N GLU A 285 -22.48 9.94 7.70
CA GLU A 285 -21.99 9.82 6.32
C GLU A 285 -21.44 8.41 6.08
N PHE A 286 -20.62 7.90 7.00
CA PHE A 286 -20.14 6.51 6.97
C PHE A 286 -21.25 5.48 7.10
N GLU A 287 -22.14 5.61 8.10
CA GLU A 287 -23.29 4.72 8.28
C GLU A 287 -24.15 4.64 7.00
N THR A 288 -24.38 5.79 6.35
CA THR A 288 -25.16 5.84 5.13
C THR A 288 -24.46 5.09 4.00
N ALA A 289 -23.17 5.36 3.79
CA ALA A 289 -22.38 4.72 2.73
C ALA A 289 -22.26 3.20 2.92
N VAL A 290 -22.00 2.74 4.16
CA VAL A 290 -21.89 1.30 4.43
C VAL A 290 -23.24 0.58 4.26
N ASN A 291 -24.36 1.20 4.66
CA ASN A 291 -25.67 0.62 4.41
C ASN A 291 -25.99 0.55 2.91
N LEU A 292 -25.62 1.56 2.11
CA LEU A 292 -25.76 1.53 0.66
C LEU A 292 -24.91 0.43 0.02
N MET A 293 -23.66 0.28 0.46
CA MET A 293 -22.80 -0.82 0.05
C MET A 293 -23.45 -2.17 0.36
N LEU A 294 -23.87 -2.40 1.60
CA LEU A 294 -24.45 -3.68 2.03
C LEU A 294 -25.78 -3.99 1.32
N MET A 295 -26.58 -2.96 0.99
CA MET A 295 -27.78 -3.11 0.15
C MET A 295 -27.45 -3.51 -1.29
N LYS A 296 -26.30 -3.08 -1.83
CA LYS A 296 -25.86 -3.41 -3.18
C LYS A 296 -25.35 -4.85 -3.27
N ILE A 297 -24.63 -5.32 -2.25
CA ILE A 297 -23.92 -6.61 -2.28
C ILE A 297 -24.61 -7.73 -1.50
N GLY A 298 -25.72 -7.44 -0.81
CA GLY A 298 -26.40 -8.40 0.05
C GLY A 298 -27.91 -8.23 0.11
N GLU A 299 -28.55 -9.07 0.90
CA GLU A 299 -29.99 -9.07 1.13
C GLU A 299 -30.31 -8.58 2.54
N LYS A 300 -31.15 -7.55 2.68
CA LYS A 300 -31.59 -7.07 4.00
C LYS A 300 -32.44 -8.14 4.70
N LYS A 301 -32.07 -8.48 5.95
CA LYS A 301 -32.80 -9.35 6.87
C LYS A 301 -33.18 -8.59 8.15
N GLU A 302 -33.91 -9.24 9.05
CA GLU A 302 -34.29 -8.67 10.35
C GLU A 302 -33.06 -8.31 11.20
N ASP A 303 -32.05 -9.19 11.23
CA ASP A 303 -30.86 -9.07 12.08
C ASP A 303 -29.65 -8.38 11.41
N GLY A 304 -29.77 -7.96 10.14
CA GLY A 304 -28.65 -7.37 9.41
C GLY A 304 -28.75 -7.51 7.89
N TYR A 305 -27.60 -7.64 7.23
CA TYR A 305 -27.48 -7.88 5.80
C TYR A 305 -26.85 -9.25 5.58
N LEU A 306 -27.58 -10.15 4.93
CA LEU A 306 -27.04 -11.44 4.50
C LEU A 306 -26.21 -11.23 3.23
N ILE A 307 -24.90 -11.42 3.36
CA ILE A 307 -23.95 -11.46 2.26
C ILE A 307 -23.69 -12.93 1.93
N LYS A 308 -23.73 -13.29 0.64
CA LYS A 308 -23.53 -14.66 0.14
C LYS A 308 -23.01 -14.64 -1.29
N GLU A 309 -22.93 -15.81 -1.93
CA GLU A 309 -22.55 -16.00 -3.34
C GLU A 309 -21.09 -15.61 -3.63
N LYS A 310 -20.85 -14.34 -4.02
CA LYS A 310 -19.53 -13.87 -4.44
C LYS A 310 -18.56 -13.74 -3.26
N TYR A 311 -19.07 -13.43 -2.07
CA TYR A 311 -18.28 -13.20 -0.87
C TYR A 311 -18.50 -14.28 0.19
N VAL A 312 -17.66 -14.24 1.23
CA VAL A 312 -17.78 -15.15 2.38
C VAL A 312 -19.17 -15.02 2.97
N PRO A 313 -19.93 -16.12 3.11
CA PRO A 313 -21.28 -16.08 3.66
C PRO A 313 -21.27 -15.54 5.08
N GLN A 314 -21.99 -14.43 5.29
CA GLN A 314 -22.00 -13.75 6.58
C GLN A 314 -23.22 -12.84 6.75
N ILE A 315 -23.63 -12.61 7.99
CA ILE A 315 -24.63 -11.60 8.34
C ILE A 315 -23.93 -10.41 8.98
N ILE A 316 -24.01 -9.24 8.33
CA ILE A 316 -23.40 -8.00 8.82
C ILE A 316 -24.48 -7.09 9.42
N LYS A 317 -24.29 -6.72 10.69
CA LYS A 317 -25.09 -5.74 11.40
C LYS A 317 -24.33 -4.40 11.48
N VAL A 318 -25.07 -3.31 11.28
CA VAL A 318 -24.59 -1.93 11.42
C VAL A 318 -25.32 -1.27 12.58
N GLU A 319 -24.59 -0.66 13.51
CA GLU A 319 -25.15 0.09 14.64
C GLU A 319 -24.35 1.37 14.87
N ARG A 320 -25.00 2.53 14.81
CA ARG A 320 -24.37 3.81 15.16
C ARG A 320 -24.71 4.22 16.59
N LYS A 321 -23.70 4.73 17.31
CA LYS A 321 -23.82 5.33 18.65
C LYS A 321 -23.07 6.65 18.66
N ASN A 322 -23.80 7.76 18.64
CA ASN A 322 -23.22 9.11 18.54
C ASN A 322 -22.27 9.21 17.33
N ALA A 323 -21.01 9.58 17.56
CA ALA A 323 -19.93 9.69 16.58
C ALA A 323 -19.16 8.37 16.38
N SER A 324 -19.79 7.22 16.57
CA SER A 324 -19.16 5.92 16.33
C SER A 324 -20.09 4.97 15.60
N VAL A 325 -19.54 4.16 14.70
CA VAL A 325 -20.24 3.11 13.96
C VAL A 325 -19.63 1.76 14.31
N ILE A 326 -20.48 0.79 14.58
CA ILE A 326 -20.11 -0.58 14.91
C ILE A 326 -20.62 -1.48 13.79
N LEU A 327 -19.70 -2.23 13.20
CA LEU A 327 -19.98 -3.29 12.25
C LEU A 327 -19.69 -4.62 12.92
N GLN A 328 -20.65 -5.54 12.89
CA GLN A 328 -20.50 -6.88 13.44
C GLN A 328 -20.91 -7.89 12.40
N SER A 329 -20.01 -8.83 12.11
CA SER A 329 -20.26 -9.93 11.19
C SER A 329 -20.23 -11.26 11.91
N ASN A 330 -21.18 -12.12 11.56
CA ASN A 330 -21.15 -13.54 11.91
C ASN A 330 -21.13 -14.36 10.62
N PHE A 331 -20.16 -15.23 10.47
CA PHE A 331 -20.10 -16.18 9.38
C PHE A 331 -21.27 -17.17 9.47
N VAL A 332 -21.81 -17.56 8.32
CA VAL A 332 -22.90 -18.53 8.22
C VAL A 332 -22.49 -19.66 7.29
N GLU A 333 -23.13 -20.81 7.45
CA GLU A 333 -23.00 -21.91 6.48
C GLU A 333 -23.73 -21.55 5.17
N ASP A 334 -23.17 -21.99 4.05
CA ASP A 334 -23.75 -21.83 2.70
C ASP A 334 -25.08 -22.58 2.50
#